data_AF-A0A0G1W0P6-F1
#
_entry.id   AF-A0A0G1W0P6-F1
#
_cell.length_a   1.000
_cell.length_b   1.000
_cell.length_c   1.000
_cell.angle_alpha   90.00
_cell.angle_beta   90.00
_cell.angle_gamma   90.00
#
_symmetry.space_group_name_H-M   'P 1'
#
loop_
_entity.id
_entity.type
_entity.pdbx_description
1 polymer ?
#
loop_
_entity_poly.entity_id
_entity_poly.type
_entity_poly.pdbx_seq_one_letter_code
_entity_poly.pdbx_strand_id
1 'polypeptide(L)'
;METAEVMAFRDTHPSAPVHYLVIPKEHIQSIAHLQNNHNEIIAKVIYAAKAVAEKIGLKGYKLVFNVGREGGQIIDHLHLHLLGGWTKKE
;
A
#
# COMPACT_ATOMS: atom_id res chain seq x y z
N MET A 1 10.66 1.22 3.63
CA MET A 1 10.56 2.37 4.56
C MET A 1 9.87 1.86 5.80
N GLU A 2 10.28 2.32 6.96
CA GLU A 2 9.68 1.87 8.22
C GLU A 2 9.60 3.04 9.19
N THR A 3 8.48 3.12 9.91
CA THR A 3 8.25 4.04 11.03
C THR A 3 7.78 3.23 12.26
N ALA A 4 7.44 3.93 13.35
CA ALA A 4 6.85 3.29 14.51
C ALA A 4 5.49 2.62 14.23
N GLU A 5 4.77 3.06 13.20
CA GLU A 5 3.37 2.67 12.96
C GLU A 5 3.12 2.06 11.57
N VAL A 6 3.99 2.32 10.59
CA VAL A 6 3.80 1.91 9.19
C VAL A 6 5.06 1.28 8.64
N MET A 7 4.90 0.28 7.79
CA MET A 7 5.98 -0.33 7.03
C MET A 7 5.64 -0.36 5.55
N ALA A 8 6.64 -0.12 4.70
CA ALA A 8 6.54 -0.24 3.26
C ALA A 8 7.68 -1.09 2.69
N PHE A 9 7.35 -2.11 1.94
CA PHE A 9 8.29 -3.08 1.38
C PHE A 9 7.86 -3.53 -0.03
N ARG A 10 8.78 -4.10 -0.80
CA ARG A 10 8.46 -4.62 -2.13
C ARG A 10 7.62 -5.88 -2.02
N ASP A 11 6.59 -5.97 -2.84
CA ASP A 11 5.84 -7.21 -2.99
C ASP A 11 6.75 -8.30 -3.59
N THR A 12 6.70 -9.52 -3.05
CA THR A 12 7.47 -10.66 -3.55
C THR A 12 6.90 -11.23 -4.85
N HIS A 13 5.63 -10.94 -5.16
CA HIS A 13 4.91 -11.33 -6.37
C HIS A 13 4.37 -10.07 -7.08
N PRO A 14 5.25 -9.26 -7.70
CA PRO A 14 4.88 -7.97 -8.25
C PRO A 14 3.87 -8.08 -9.40
N SER A 15 2.77 -7.31 -9.35
CA SER A 15 1.79 -7.18 -10.45
C SER A 15 2.08 -6.00 -11.37
N ALA A 16 3.16 -5.26 -11.10
CA ALA A 16 3.63 -4.10 -11.85
C ALA A 16 5.17 -4.00 -11.74
N PRO A 17 5.86 -3.28 -12.64
CA PRO A 17 7.31 -3.09 -12.58
C PRO A 17 7.79 -2.54 -11.24
N VAL A 18 7.02 -1.64 -10.64
CA VAL A 18 7.13 -1.25 -9.24
C VAL A 18 5.89 -1.71 -8.52
N HIS A 19 6.05 -2.62 -7.56
CA HIS A 19 4.98 -3.05 -6.66
C HIS A 19 5.49 -3.03 -5.21
N TYR A 20 4.96 -2.12 -4.41
CA TYR A 20 5.18 -2.06 -2.97
C TYR A 20 3.86 -2.31 -2.23
N LEU A 21 3.96 -2.92 -1.07
CA LEU A 21 2.90 -2.95 -0.08
C LEU A 21 3.22 -1.95 1.02
N VAL A 22 2.22 -1.17 1.44
CA VAL A 22 2.31 -0.28 2.60
C VAL A 22 1.27 -0.72 3.62
N ILE A 23 1.72 -1.07 4.82
CA ILE A 23 0.89 -1.68 5.86
C ILE A 23 1.00 -0.89 7.18
N PRO A 24 -0.07 -0.80 7.98
CA PRO A 24 0.06 -0.49 9.39
C PRO A 24 0.74 -1.64 10.12
N LYS A 25 1.49 -1.34 11.19
CA LYS A 25 2.01 -2.34 12.12
C LYS A 25 0.92 -2.88 13.04
N GLU A 26 -0.06 -2.05 13.37
CA GLU A 26 -1.31 -2.50 13.96
C GLU A 26 -2.01 -3.48 13.01
N HIS A 27 -2.52 -4.59 13.55
CA HIS A 27 -3.28 -5.55 12.76
C HIS A 27 -4.71 -5.05 12.57
N ILE A 28 -5.00 -4.58 11.36
CA ILE A 28 -6.35 -4.29 10.89
C ILE A 28 -6.65 -5.26 9.78
N GLN A 29 -7.71 -6.06 9.88
CA GLN A 29 -7.95 -7.16 8.95
C GLN A 29 -8.15 -6.71 7.49
N SER A 30 -8.89 -5.61 7.27
CA SER A 30 -9.22 -5.09 5.94
C SER A 30 -9.70 -3.64 6.07
N ILE A 31 -9.81 -2.92 4.94
CA ILE A 31 -10.53 -1.64 4.87
C ILE A 31 -11.95 -1.76 5.44
N ALA A 32 -12.63 -2.89 5.22
CA ALA A 32 -13.97 -3.14 5.75
C ALA A 32 -14.04 -3.17 7.29
N HIS A 33 -12.91 -3.30 7.99
CA HIS A 33 -12.82 -3.35 9.44
C HIS A 33 -12.29 -2.04 10.04
N LEU A 34 -12.24 -0.96 9.24
CA LEU A 34 -11.89 0.35 9.75
C LEU A 34 -12.96 0.88 10.70
N GLN A 35 -12.51 1.64 11.67
CA GLN A 35 -13.30 2.27 12.72
C GLN A 35 -12.82 3.72 12.86
N ASN A 36 -13.57 4.56 13.55
CA ASN A 36 -13.28 6.00 13.65
C ASN A 36 -11.90 6.31 14.27
N ASN A 37 -11.39 5.43 15.14
CA ASN A 37 -10.05 5.54 15.72
C ASN A 37 -8.93 5.27 14.70
N HIS A 38 -9.21 4.65 13.55
CA HIS A 38 -8.21 4.33 12.53
C HIS A 38 -7.97 5.46 11.51
N ASN A 39 -8.61 6.62 11.65
CA ASN A 39 -8.47 7.73 10.70
C ASN A 39 -7.00 8.17 10.53
N GLU A 40 -6.26 8.27 11.64
CA GLU A 40 -4.87 8.73 11.61
C GLU A 40 -3.94 7.69 10.97
N ILE A 41 -4.09 6.40 11.32
CA ILE A 41 -3.22 5.36 10.75
C ILE A 41 -3.43 5.18 9.24
N ILE A 42 -4.66 5.36 8.76
CA ILE A 42 -4.95 5.30 7.32
C ILE A 42 -4.34 6.48 6.57
N ALA A 43 -4.41 7.69 7.13
CA ALA A 43 -3.70 8.83 6.57
C ALA A 43 -2.18 8.55 6.50
N LYS A 44 -1.59 8.00 7.57
CA LYS A 44 -0.16 7.64 7.62
C LYS A 44 0.20 6.61 6.54
N VAL A 45 -0.62 5.59 6.29
CA VAL A 45 -0.41 4.59 5.22
C VAL A 45 -0.38 5.26 3.84
N ILE A 46 -1.32 6.17 3.56
CA ILE A 46 -1.38 6.86 2.26
C ILE A 46 -0.19 7.81 2.08
N TYR A 47 0.15 8.61 3.10
CA TYR A 47 1.32 9.49 3.04
C TYR A 47 2.63 8.71 2.93
N ALA A 48 2.70 7.54 3.58
CA ALA A 48 3.84 6.65 3.44
C ALA A 48 3.99 6.14 1.99
N ALA A 49 2.91 5.76 1.33
CA ALA A 49 2.94 5.36 -0.08
C ALA A 49 3.39 6.51 -0.99
N LYS A 50 2.88 7.73 -0.78
CA LYS A 50 3.35 8.94 -1.48
C LYS A 50 4.86 9.13 -1.30
N ALA A 51 5.36 9.06 -0.06
CA ALA A 51 6.78 9.25 0.24
C ALA A 51 7.67 8.18 -0.43
N VAL A 52 7.20 6.93 -0.48
CA VAL A 52 7.89 5.84 -1.21
C VAL A 52 7.92 6.13 -2.70
N ALA A 53 6.79 6.54 -3.30
CA ALA A 53 6.70 6.86 -4.71
C ALA A 53 7.64 8.03 -5.09
N GLU A 54 7.69 9.09 -4.27
CA GLU A 54 8.62 10.22 -4.44
C GLU A 54 10.08 9.76 -4.35
N LYS A 55 10.42 8.96 -3.33
CA LYS A 55 11.78 8.47 -3.10
C LYS A 55 12.33 7.66 -4.28
N ILE A 56 11.48 6.91 -4.97
CA ILE A 56 11.88 6.07 -6.12
C ILE A 56 11.60 6.75 -7.47
N GLY A 57 11.19 8.02 -7.46
CA GLY A 57 11.04 8.83 -8.68
C GLY A 57 9.81 8.51 -9.53
N LEU A 58 8.77 7.89 -8.97
CA LEU A 58 7.53 7.63 -9.73
C LEU A 58 6.79 8.94 -10.03
N LYS A 59 6.51 9.18 -11.31
CA LYS A 59 5.69 10.31 -11.79
C LYS A 59 4.21 9.99 -11.88
N GLY A 60 3.86 8.71 -12.00
CA GLY A 60 2.49 8.22 -12.02
C GLY A 60 2.43 6.82 -11.43
N TYR A 61 1.40 6.54 -10.63
CA TYR A 61 1.22 5.29 -9.91
C TYR A 61 -0.25 5.10 -9.50
N LYS A 62 -0.62 3.87 -9.15
CA LYS A 62 -1.92 3.51 -8.59
C LYS A 62 -1.74 3.19 -7.11
N LEU A 63 -2.69 3.65 -6.30
CA LEU A 63 -2.89 3.21 -4.92
C LEU A 63 -4.15 2.36 -4.90
N VAL A 64 -4.03 1.10 -4.48
CA VAL A 64 -5.14 0.14 -4.51
C VAL A 64 -5.27 -0.55 -3.15
N PHE A 65 -6.49 -0.66 -2.64
CA PHE A 65 -6.84 -1.54 -1.55
C PHE A 65 -7.78 -2.62 -2.09
N ASN A 66 -7.48 -3.87 -1.79
CA ASN A 66 -8.37 -4.99 -2.08
C ASN A 66 -9.23 -5.26 -0.83
N VAL A 67 -10.53 -5.46 -1.02
CA VAL A 67 -11.49 -5.66 0.08
C VAL A 67 -12.28 -6.93 -0.15
N GLY A 68 -12.14 -7.88 0.78
CA GLY A 68 -12.79 -9.19 0.69
C GLY A 68 -12.22 -10.07 -0.44
N ARG A 69 -12.62 -11.34 -0.46
CA ARG A 69 -12.09 -12.31 -1.43
C ARG A 69 -12.47 -11.94 -2.87
N GLU A 70 -13.69 -11.45 -3.10
CA GLU A 70 -14.16 -10.98 -4.41
C GLU A 70 -13.40 -9.76 -4.92
N GLY A 71 -12.94 -8.89 -4.01
CA GLY A 71 -12.06 -7.77 -4.33
C GLY A 71 -10.59 -8.16 -4.48
N GLY A 72 -10.24 -9.45 -4.39
CA GLY A 72 -8.87 -9.94 -4.52
C GLY A 72 -8.02 -9.81 -3.25
N GLN A 73 -8.63 -9.64 -2.08
CA GLN A 73 -7.88 -9.65 -0.82
C GLN A 73 -7.48 -11.08 -0.45
N ILE A 74 -6.19 -11.39 -0.50
CA ILE A 74 -5.66 -12.73 -0.18
C ILE A 74 -5.15 -12.80 1.27
N ILE A 75 -4.54 -11.70 1.75
CA ILE A 75 -4.02 -11.61 3.12
C ILE A 75 -4.95 -10.78 3.99
N ASP A 76 -5.29 -11.32 5.16
CA ASP A 76 -6.19 -10.71 6.15
C ASP A 76 -5.45 -9.71 7.06
N HIS A 77 -4.65 -8.84 6.44
CA HIS A 77 -3.99 -7.68 7.05
C HIS A 77 -4.07 -6.55 6.03
N LEU A 78 -4.58 -5.39 6.41
CA LEU A 78 -4.78 -4.23 5.54
C LEU A 78 -3.46 -3.82 4.89
N HIS A 79 -3.42 -3.82 3.56
CA HIS A 79 -2.27 -3.39 2.81
C HIS A 79 -2.69 -2.53 1.62
N LEU A 80 -2.00 -1.40 1.47
CA LEU A 80 -2.10 -0.54 0.30
C LEU A 80 -1.08 -1.00 -0.74
N HIS A 81 -1.56 -1.38 -1.91
CA HIS A 81 -0.71 -1.62 -3.06
C HIS A 81 -0.31 -0.29 -3.69
N LEU A 82 0.99 -0.03 -3.77
CA LEU A 82 1.59 1.03 -4.60
C LEU A 82 2.13 0.38 -5.88
N LEU A 83 1.46 0.63 -6.99
CA LEU A 83 1.77 0.05 -8.30
C LEU A 83 2.23 1.14 -9.27
N GLY A 84 3.34 0.95 -9.96
CA GLY A 84 3.91 1.98 -10.83
C GLY A 84 4.94 1.46 -11.84
N GLY A 85 5.55 2.38 -12.57
CA GLY A 85 6.72 2.09 -13.40
C GLY A 85 6.43 1.49 -14.78
N TRP A 86 5.21 1.60 -15.29
CA TRP A 86 4.83 1.11 -16.64
C TRP A 86 5.39 1.94 -17.81
N THR A 87 6.36 2.82 -17.58
CA THR A 87 7.03 3.53 -18.67
C THR A 87 7.70 2.52 -19.60
N LYS A 88 7.28 2.52 -20.87
CA LYS A 88 8.01 1.83 -21.93
C LYS A 88 9.44 2.39 -21.95
N LYS A 89 10.45 1.52 -21.96
CA LYS A 89 11.74 1.93 -22.51
C LYS A 89 11.48 2.14 -24.00
N GLU A 90 11.58 3.39 -24.45
CA GLU A 90 11.80 3.65 -25.89
C GLU A 90 13.16 3.09 -26.30
#